data_AF-A0A2H6GJW7-F1
#
_entry.id   AF-A0A2H6GJW7-F1
#
_cell.length_a   1.000
_cell.length_b   1.000
_cell.length_c   1.000
_cell.angle_alpha   90.00
_cell.angle_beta   90.00
_cell.angle_gamma   90.00
#
_symmetry.space_group_name_H-M   'P 1'
#
loop_
_entity.id
_entity.type
_entity.pdbx_description
1 polymer ?
#
loop_
_entity_poly.entity_id
_entity_poly.type
_entity_poly.pdbx_seq_one_letter_code
_entity_poly.pdbx_strand_id
1 'polypeptide(L)'
;MAALLTAVVLPRSAFCMSRRPPEPAYVPGHVLVKFQDGVPMERIEEIVAGQNARIDRKLGRIGVYLVILPDGADVMDAVARFAAFPEVRYAEPDRKVRFQEDR
;
A
#
# COMPACT_ATOMS: atom_id res chain seq x y z
N MET A 1 24.91 -0.77 -67.44
CA MET A 1 24.81 0.02 -66.20
C MET A 1 23.57 -0.43 -65.45
N ALA A 2 23.72 -1.24 -64.41
CA ALA A 2 22.61 -1.74 -63.60
C ALA A 2 22.58 -0.96 -62.27
N ALA A 3 21.50 -0.20 -62.04
CA ALA A 3 21.31 0.56 -60.81
C ALA A 3 20.77 -0.34 -59.71
N LEU A 4 21.50 -0.39 -58.59
CA LEU A 4 21.05 -1.00 -57.34
C LEU A 4 19.88 -0.20 -56.74
N LEU A 5 18.83 -0.90 -56.33
CA LEU A 5 17.78 -0.38 -55.45
C LEU A 5 17.68 -1.30 -54.24
N THR A 6 18.48 -1.01 -53.22
CA THR A 6 18.39 -1.65 -51.90
C THR A 6 17.28 -0.96 -51.11
N ALA A 7 16.13 -1.62 -50.99
CA ALA A 7 15.07 -1.18 -50.09
C ALA A 7 15.53 -1.36 -48.63
N VAL A 8 15.70 -0.25 -47.91
CA VAL A 8 15.92 -0.26 -46.46
C VAL A 8 14.59 -0.58 -45.77
N VAL A 9 14.48 -1.78 -45.22
CA VAL A 9 13.39 -2.17 -44.31
C VAL A 9 13.71 -1.59 -42.94
N LEU A 10 13.03 -0.53 -42.55
CA LEU A 10 13.08 -0.04 -41.16
C LEU A 10 12.35 -1.04 -40.25
N PRO A 11 12.97 -1.53 -39.16
CA PRO A 11 12.25 -2.32 -38.19
C PRO A 11 11.16 -1.42 -37.57
N ARG A 12 9.89 -1.85 -37.62
CA ARG A 12 8.84 -1.25 -36.79
C ARG A 12 9.28 -1.46 -35.36
N SER A 13 9.84 -0.43 -34.73
CA SER A 13 10.12 -0.42 -33.31
C SER A 13 8.86 -0.91 -32.60
N ALA A 14 8.98 -2.07 -31.96
CA ALA A 14 7.98 -2.55 -31.03
C ALA A 14 7.94 -1.52 -29.90
N PHE A 15 7.02 -0.58 -30.00
CA PHE A 15 6.52 0.17 -28.86
C PHE A 15 5.87 -0.88 -27.94
N CYS A 16 6.69 -1.57 -27.14
CA CYS A 16 6.22 -2.16 -25.90
C CYS A 16 5.77 -0.97 -25.06
N MET A 17 4.50 -0.58 -25.19
CA MET A 17 3.86 0.26 -24.21
C MET A 17 4.10 -0.42 -22.87
N SER A 18 5.02 0.14 -22.07
CA SER A 18 5.21 -0.28 -20.69
C SER A 18 3.89 0.04 -20.01
N ARG A 19 3.00 -0.95 -19.92
CA ARG A 19 1.78 -0.84 -19.12
C ARG A 19 2.28 -0.81 -17.69
N ARG A 20 2.51 0.40 -17.14
CA ARG A 20 2.76 0.55 -15.71
C ARG A 20 1.58 -0.15 -15.00
N PRO A 21 1.87 -1.00 -13.99
CA PRO A 21 0.80 -1.57 -13.20
C PRO A 21 -0.04 -0.42 -12.63
N PRO A 22 -1.38 -0.60 -12.55
CA PRO A 22 -2.24 0.41 -11.97
C PRO A 22 -1.76 0.74 -10.55
N GLU A 23 -1.75 2.03 -10.20
CA GLU A 23 -1.38 2.43 -8.85
C GLU A 23 -2.33 1.79 -7.82
N PRO A 24 -1.82 1.42 -6.63
CA PRO A 24 -2.66 0.91 -5.57
C PRO A 24 -3.74 1.92 -5.16
N ALA A 25 -4.94 1.40 -4.87
CA ALA A 25 -6.07 2.17 -4.32
C ALA A 25 -5.86 2.59 -2.86
N TYR A 26 -4.71 2.26 -2.27
CA TYR A 26 -4.30 2.59 -0.92
C TYR A 26 -2.91 3.24 -0.92
N VAL A 27 -2.53 3.83 0.21
CA VAL A 27 -1.21 4.44 0.41
C VAL A 27 -0.19 3.32 0.71
N PRO A 28 0.89 3.18 -0.09
CA PRO A 28 1.93 2.20 0.20
C PRO A 28 2.53 2.42 1.59
N GLY A 29 2.78 1.32 2.31
CA GLY A 29 3.37 1.36 3.66
C GLY A 29 2.42 1.80 4.77
N HIS A 30 1.14 2.05 4.49
CA HIS A 30 0.16 2.46 5.51
C HIS A 30 -0.85 1.36 5.80
N VAL A 31 -1.04 1.07 7.09
CA VAL A 31 -2.09 0.18 7.60
C VAL A 31 -2.87 0.89 8.69
N LEU A 32 -4.19 0.80 8.63
CA LEU A 32 -5.10 1.24 9.69
C LEU A 32 -5.41 0.04 10.58
N VAL A 33 -5.09 0.15 11.87
CA VAL A 33 -5.29 -0.94 12.84
C VAL A 33 -6.18 -0.46 13.98
N LYS A 34 -7.28 -1.18 14.22
CA LYS A 34 -8.10 -1.00 15.42
C LYS A 34 -7.85 -2.16 16.36
N PHE A 35 -7.39 -1.83 17.56
CA PHE A 35 -7.29 -2.80 18.65
C PHE A 35 -8.63 -2.93 19.38
N GLN A 36 -8.82 -4.06 20.04
CA GLN A 36 -9.93 -4.29 20.96
C GLN A 36 -9.90 -3.24 22.08
N ASP A 37 -11.06 -2.96 22.67
CA ASP A 37 -11.14 -1.99 23.76
C ASP A 37 -10.44 -2.56 25.01
N GLY A 38 -9.70 -1.71 25.72
CA GLY A 38 -8.97 -2.09 26.93
C GLY A 38 -7.56 -2.66 26.70
N VAL A 39 -7.11 -2.84 25.46
CA VAL A 39 -5.71 -3.21 25.19
C VAL A 39 -4.80 -2.05 25.63
N PRO A 40 -3.83 -2.28 26.55
CA PRO A 40 -2.96 -1.23 27.06
C PRO A 40 -2.02 -0.73 25.95
N MET A 41 -1.65 0.55 26.01
CA MET A 41 -0.80 1.19 24.98
C MET A 41 0.54 0.47 24.83
N GLU A 42 1.15 0.03 25.92
CA GLU A 42 2.40 -0.75 25.92
C GLU A 42 2.27 -2.02 25.07
N ARG A 43 1.16 -2.75 25.21
CA ARG A 43 0.89 -3.95 24.41
C ARG A 43 0.66 -3.62 22.93
N ILE A 44 0.02 -2.49 22.64
CA ILE A 44 -0.14 -2.01 21.27
C ILE A 44 1.23 -1.71 20.63
N GLU A 45 2.09 -1.02 21.36
CA GLU A 45 3.45 -0.69 20.91
C GLU A 45 4.30 -1.95 20.69
N GLU A 46 4.22 -2.93 21.61
CA GLU A 46 4.86 -4.24 21.44
C GLU A 46 4.42 -4.96 20.17
N ILE A 47 3.11 -5.05 19.92
CA ILE A 47 2.57 -5.72 18.73
C ILE A 47 3.06 -5.01 17.46
N VAL A 48 2.95 -3.67 17.41
CA VAL A 48 3.35 -2.89 16.24
C VAL A 48 4.86 -2.99 15.99
N ALA A 49 5.68 -2.83 17.03
CA ALA A 49 7.14 -2.96 16.93
C ALA A 49 7.56 -4.38 16.51
N GLY A 50 6.88 -5.42 17.02
CA GLY A 50 7.12 -6.81 16.64
C GLY A 50 6.83 -7.11 15.16
N GLN A 51 6.04 -6.27 14.48
CA GLN A 51 5.84 -6.32 13.03
C GLN A 51 6.85 -5.50 12.22
N ASN A 52 7.92 -5.00 12.87
CA ASN A 52 8.87 -4.02 12.30
C ASN A 52 8.20 -2.74 11.80
N ALA A 53 7.05 -2.37 12.38
CA ALA A 53 6.30 -1.18 12.00
C ALA A 53 6.36 -0.13 13.12
N ARG A 54 5.86 1.07 12.84
CA ARG A 54 5.74 2.15 13.84
C ARG A 54 4.36 2.78 13.83
N ILE A 55 3.92 3.25 14.99
CA ILE A 55 2.69 4.04 15.11
C ILE A 55 3.02 5.47 14.69
N ASP A 56 2.32 6.02 13.69
CA ASP A 56 2.42 7.44 13.34
C ASP A 56 1.48 8.28 14.21
N ARG A 57 0.20 7.91 14.25
CA ARG A 57 -0.81 8.62 15.03
C ARG A 57 -2.03 7.76 15.33
N LYS A 58 -2.78 8.17 16.35
CA LYS A 58 -4.12 7.67 16.63
C LYS A 58 -5.16 8.59 15.97
N LEU A 59 -6.04 8.03 15.17
CA LEU A 59 -7.15 8.74 14.53
C LEU A 59 -8.24 9.04 15.57
N GLY A 60 -8.08 10.18 16.25
CA GLY A 60 -9.10 10.79 17.10
C GLY A 60 -9.81 9.82 18.07
N ARG A 61 -11.13 10.01 18.20
CA ARG A 61 -11.98 9.29 19.17
C ARG A 61 -12.35 7.87 18.75
N ILE A 62 -12.18 7.49 17.48
CA ILE A 62 -12.50 6.14 17.01
C ILE A 62 -11.45 5.10 17.42
N GLY A 63 -10.28 5.56 17.87
CA GLY A 63 -9.23 4.71 18.42
C GLY A 63 -8.60 3.76 17.41
N VAL A 64 -8.57 4.17 16.15
CA VAL A 64 -7.82 3.52 15.06
C VAL A 64 -6.42 4.12 15.03
N TYR A 65 -5.40 3.31 14.79
CA TYR A 65 -4.01 3.72 14.69
C TYR A 65 -3.57 3.68 13.23
N LEU A 66 -2.93 4.74 12.75
CA LEU A 66 -2.16 4.69 11.53
C LEU A 66 -0.78 4.09 11.86
N VAL A 67 -0.49 2.96 11.24
CA VAL A 67 0.76 2.22 11.37
C VAL A 67 1.53 2.33 10.05
N ILE A 68 2.81 2.67 10.16
CA ILE A 68 3.74 2.82 9.04
C ILE A 68 4.65 1.59 8.99
N LEU A 69 4.64 0.93 7.85
CA LEU A 69 5.46 -0.24 7.56
C LEU A 69 6.85 0.18 7.05
N PRO A 70 7.85 -0.73 7.06
CA PRO A 70 9.12 -0.53 6.36
C PRO A 70 8.94 -0.31 4.86
N ASP A 71 9.91 0.35 4.25
CA ASP A 71 9.93 0.54 2.80
C ASP A 71 9.90 -0.80 2.06
N GLY A 72 9.04 -0.89 1.05
CA GLY A 72 8.86 -2.10 0.24
C GLY A 72 8.06 -3.22 0.91
N ALA A 73 7.57 -3.04 2.14
CA ALA A 73 6.67 -4.00 2.77
C ALA A 73 5.33 -4.11 2.02
N ASP A 74 4.83 -5.33 1.86
CA ASP A 74 3.50 -5.57 1.29
C ASP A 74 2.41 -5.22 2.31
N VAL A 75 1.51 -4.32 1.92
CA VAL A 75 0.43 -3.82 2.78
C VAL A 75 -0.58 -4.90 3.12
N MET A 76 -0.92 -5.77 2.16
CA MET A 76 -1.94 -6.80 2.36
C MET A 76 -1.41 -7.92 3.25
N ASP A 77 -0.14 -8.30 3.10
CA ASP A 77 0.53 -9.21 4.03
C ASP A 77 0.57 -8.63 5.45
N ALA A 78 0.90 -7.34 5.59
CA ALA A 78 0.89 -6.69 6.90
C ALA A 78 -0.51 -6.65 7.53
N VAL A 79 -1.55 -6.36 6.74
CA VAL A 79 -2.94 -6.45 7.18
C VAL A 79 -3.27 -7.84 7.71
N ALA A 80 -2.89 -8.90 6.98
CA ALA A 80 -3.12 -10.27 7.41
C ALA A 80 -2.37 -10.61 8.71
N ARG A 81 -1.12 -10.14 8.86
CA ARG A 81 -0.33 -10.34 10.09
C ARG A 81 -0.95 -9.63 11.29
N PHE A 82 -1.38 -8.37 11.13
CA PHE A 82 -2.05 -7.65 12.21
C PHE A 82 -3.40 -8.30 12.58
N ALA A 83 -4.19 -8.70 11.58
CA ALA A 83 -5.49 -9.34 11.81
C ALA A 83 -5.39 -10.70 12.53
N ALA A 84 -4.20 -11.32 12.57
CA ALA A 84 -3.96 -12.57 13.29
C ALA A 84 -3.80 -12.40 14.81
N PHE A 85 -3.59 -11.17 15.32
CA PHE A 85 -3.49 -10.93 16.75
C PHE A 85 -4.88 -10.89 17.40
N PRO A 86 -5.12 -11.61 18.51
CA PRO A 86 -6.41 -11.57 19.21
C PRO A 86 -6.74 -10.18 19.79
N GLU A 87 -5.73 -9.35 20.04
CA GLU A 87 -5.89 -7.95 20.47
C GLU A 87 -6.35 -7.02 19.34
N VAL A 88 -6.29 -7.44 18.08
CA VAL A 88 -6.69 -6.64 16.92
C VAL A 88 -8.14 -6.93 16.56
N ARG A 89 -8.97 -5.87 16.56
CA ARG A 89 -10.37 -5.93 16.14
C ARG A 89 -10.50 -5.98 14.62
N TYR A 90 -9.71 -5.16 13.93
CA TYR A 90 -9.55 -5.21 12.47
C TYR A 90 -8.27 -4.50 12.03
N ALA A 91 -7.78 -4.89 10.85
CA ALA A 91 -6.72 -4.20 10.13
C ALA A 91 -7.15 -4.01 8.67
N GLU A 92 -6.88 -2.85 8.09
CA GLU A 92 -7.20 -2.54 6.70
C GLU A 92 -6.16 -1.62 6.04
N PRO A 93 -6.05 -1.63 4.70
CA PRO A 93 -5.24 -0.65 3.98
C PRO A 93 -5.78 0.78 4.13
N ASP A 94 -4.88 1.77 4.22
CA ASP A 94 -5.25 3.19 4.18
C ASP A 94 -5.65 3.60 2.75
N ARG A 95 -6.95 3.60 2.44
CA ARG A 95 -7.46 3.82 1.08
C ARG A 95 -7.40 5.29 0.67
N LYS A 96 -6.99 5.53 -0.58
CA LYS A 96 -7.11 6.84 -1.22
C LYS A 96 -8.58 7.10 -1.57
N VAL A 97 -9.12 8.22 -1.11
CA VAL A 97 -10.47 8.68 -1.49
C VAL A 97 -10.37 9.93 -2.35
N ARG A 98 -11.31 10.10 -3.29
CA ARG A 98 -11.49 11.34 -4.05
C ARG A 98 -12.77 12.01 -3.58
N PHE A 99 -12.67 13.26 -3.17
CA PHE A 99 -13.84 14.09 -2.95
C PHE A 99 -14.45 14.42 -4.31
N GLN A 100 -15.74 14.17 -4.46
CA GLN A 100 -16.50 14.68 -5.60
C GLN A 100 -17.12 16.00 -5.12
N GLU A 101 -16.81 17.10 -5.80
CA GLU A 101 -17.58 18.33 -5.64
C GLU A 101 -18.93 18.11 -6.32
N ASP A 102 -19.99 17.99 -5.52
CA ASP A 102 -21.35 18.12 -6.03
C ASP A 102 -21.48 19.49 -6.68
N ARG A 103 -21.76 19.51 -7.99
CA ARG A 103 -22.06 20.75 -8.74
C ARG A 103 -23.46 21.25 -8.43
#